data_AF-A0A954A6R6-F1
#
_entry.id   AF-A0A954A6R6-F1
#
_cell.length_a   1.000
_cell.length_b   1.000
_cell.length_c   1.000
_cell.angle_alpha   90.00
_cell.angle_beta   90.00
_cell.angle_gamma   90.00
#
_symmetry.space_group_name_H-M   'P 1'
#
loop_
_entity.id
_entity.type
_entity.pdbx_description
1 polymer ?
#
loop_
_entity_poly.entity_id
_entity_poly.type
_entity_poly.pdbx_seq_one_letter_code
_entity_poly.pdbx_strand_id
1 'polypeptide(L)'
;MDWLRTSTAMGAIRSYGNNYGVATNTLPTIPPSLVVGNFDRVGGADLAFGCLQGVTVLRNIGVDPQFVRGDNNGDQSIDLTDGIGLLDYLFGSSGGTPVCADAADFDDNGTLDLGDAVLLLGWLFIPGSLAPPAPFPSCGLSTDTSDLDLGCITPGC
;
A
#
# COMPACT_ATOMS: atom_id res chain seq x y z
N MET A 1 -38.91 -38.70 -17.58
CA MET A 1 -38.30 -38.72 -16.23
C MET A 1 -37.12 -39.68 -16.31
N ASP A 2 -35.88 -39.40 -15.94
CA ASP A 2 -35.16 -38.20 -15.50
C ASP A 2 -33.71 -38.68 -15.24
N TRP A 3 -32.77 -37.72 -15.11
CA TRP A 3 -31.43 -37.82 -14.51
C TRP A 3 -30.23 -38.27 -15.38
N LEU A 4 -29.72 -37.33 -16.18
CA LEU A 4 -28.31 -37.29 -16.60
C LEU A 4 -27.41 -36.93 -15.40
N ARG A 5 -26.30 -37.65 -15.28
CA ARG A 5 -25.24 -37.44 -14.29
C ARG A 5 -24.40 -36.21 -14.63
N THR A 6 -24.30 -35.24 -13.71
CA THR A 6 -23.16 -34.31 -13.65
C THR A 6 -22.66 -34.21 -12.21
N SER A 7 -21.40 -34.58 -12.01
CA SER A 7 -20.72 -34.52 -10.71
C SER A 7 -20.51 -33.07 -10.29
N THR A 8 -21.25 -32.60 -9.30
CA THR A 8 -20.99 -31.32 -8.65
C THR A 8 -19.83 -31.49 -7.67
N ALA A 9 -18.60 -31.37 -8.17
CA ALA A 9 -17.42 -31.35 -7.33
C ALA A 9 -17.29 -29.98 -6.65
N MET A 10 -17.17 -30.03 -5.33
CA MET A 10 -16.96 -28.93 -4.40
C MET A 10 -15.70 -28.13 -4.78
N GLY A 11 -15.83 -26.81 -4.95
CA GLY A 11 -14.73 -25.90 -5.23
C GLY A 11 -14.56 -24.89 -4.10
N ALA A 12 -13.64 -25.17 -3.18
CA ALA A 12 -13.17 -24.22 -2.18
C ALA A 12 -12.55 -22.97 -2.85
N ILE A 13 -12.56 -21.84 -2.14
CA ILE A 13 -11.74 -20.67 -2.46
C ILE A 13 -10.27 -21.13 -2.43
N ARG A 14 -9.66 -21.28 -3.61
CA ARG A 14 -8.25 -21.62 -3.74
C ARG A 14 -7.48 -20.40 -4.21
N SER A 15 -6.46 -20.06 -3.43
CA SER A 15 -5.39 -19.14 -3.79
C SER A 15 -4.64 -19.67 -5.01
N TYR A 16 -4.78 -19.00 -6.15
CA TYR A 16 -3.84 -19.12 -7.26
C TYR A 16 -2.78 -18.03 -7.05
N GLY A 17 -1.51 -18.44 -7.02
CA GLY A 17 -0.38 -17.63 -6.55
C GLY A 17 -0.36 -16.19 -7.06
N ASN A 18 0.09 -15.28 -6.19
CA ASN A 18 0.45 -13.86 -6.41
C ASN A 18 -0.50 -12.99 -7.26
N ASN A 19 -1.70 -13.47 -7.61
CA ASN A 19 -2.74 -12.74 -8.33
C ASN A 19 -4.06 -12.96 -7.59
N TYR A 20 -4.53 -11.98 -6.83
CA TYR A 20 -5.86 -12.06 -6.21
C TYR A 20 -6.93 -11.76 -7.26
N GLY A 21 -7.22 -12.76 -8.10
CA GLY A 21 -8.39 -12.75 -8.96
C GLY A 21 -9.64 -12.95 -8.13
N VAL A 22 -10.60 -12.03 -8.20
CA VAL A 22 -11.98 -12.28 -7.77
C VAL A 22 -12.54 -13.35 -8.71
N ALA A 23 -12.64 -14.59 -8.25
CA ALA A 23 -13.44 -15.60 -8.92
C ALA A 23 -14.92 -15.23 -8.74
N THR A 24 -15.50 -14.52 -9.71
CA THR A 24 -16.96 -14.39 -9.80
C THR A 24 -17.52 -15.73 -10.23
N ASN A 25 -17.72 -16.63 -9.28
CA ASN A 25 -18.59 -17.78 -9.50
C ASN A 25 -20.00 -17.23 -9.67
N THR A 26 -20.49 -17.27 -10.90
CA THR A 26 -21.88 -17.00 -11.22
C THR A 26 -22.77 -17.90 -10.35
N LEU A 27 -23.44 -17.32 -9.36
CA LEU A 27 -24.55 -17.97 -8.67
C LEU A 27 -25.82 -17.21 -9.01
N PRO A 28 -26.79 -17.82 -9.72
CA PRO A 28 -27.96 -17.11 -10.24
C PRO A 28 -29.02 -16.78 -9.18
N THR A 29 -28.76 -16.79 -7.86
CA THR A 29 -29.84 -16.78 -6.85
C THR A 29 -29.56 -16.19 -5.44
N ILE A 30 -28.46 -15.50 -5.15
CA ILE A 30 -28.20 -15.00 -3.77
C ILE A 30 -28.54 -13.49 -3.64
N PRO A 31 -29.21 -13.01 -2.55
CA PRO A 31 -29.43 -11.58 -2.28
C PRO A 31 -28.11 -10.80 -2.28
N PRO A 32 -28.13 -9.45 -2.31
CA PRO A 32 -26.89 -8.69 -2.39
C PRO A 32 -25.93 -9.11 -1.28
N SER A 33 -24.77 -9.63 -1.68
CA SER A 33 -23.72 -10.06 -0.77
C SER A 33 -22.81 -8.87 -0.50
N LEU A 34 -22.81 -8.40 0.74
CA LEU A 34 -21.81 -7.45 1.25
C LEU A 34 -20.62 -8.25 1.77
N VAL A 35 -19.45 -8.00 1.21
CA VAL A 35 -18.18 -8.57 1.65
C VAL A 35 -17.29 -7.44 2.15
N VAL A 36 -16.68 -7.64 3.31
CA VAL A 36 -15.68 -6.72 3.86
C VAL A 36 -14.31 -7.36 3.66
N GLY A 37 -13.38 -6.62 3.07
CA GLY A 37 -12.03 -7.08 2.82
C GLY A 37 -11.22 -6.02 2.10
N ASN A 38 -9.89 -6.10 2.15
CA ASN A 38 -9.04 -5.19 1.39
C ASN A 38 -8.95 -5.70 -0.07
N PHE A 39 -9.80 -5.19 -0.94
CA PHE A 39 -10.01 -5.66 -2.31
C PHE A 39 -9.10 -4.96 -3.33
N ASP A 40 -8.62 -3.77 -3.02
CA ASP A 40 -7.65 -3.05 -3.85
C ASP A 40 -6.22 -3.04 -3.28
N ARG A 41 -6.01 -3.66 -2.12
CA ARG A 41 -4.77 -3.69 -1.32
C ARG A 41 -4.35 -2.34 -0.74
N VAL A 42 -5.25 -1.35 -0.66
CA VAL A 42 -4.89 0.00 -0.20
C VAL A 42 -5.67 0.40 1.04
N GLY A 43 -5.06 1.16 1.95
CA GLY A 43 -5.71 1.62 3.18
C GLY A 43 -6.40 0.51 3.99
N GLY A 44 -7.67 0.73 4.33
CA GLY A 44 -8.44 -0.12 5.23
C GLY A 44 -9.18 -1.26 4.55
N ALA A 45 -10.04 -1.94 5.31
CA ALA A 45 -10.96 -2.89 4.71
C ALA A 45 -11.97 -2.16 3.82
N ASP A 46 -12.05 -2.56 2.54
CA ASP A 46 -13.06 -2.11 1.59
C ASP A 46 -14.38 -2.85 1.79
N LEU A 47 -15.42 -2.30 1.15
CA LEU A 47 -16.73 -2.91 1.06
C LEU A 47 -17.02 -3.29 -0.40
N ALA A 48 -17.19 -4.58 -0.67
CA ALA A 48 -17.65 -5.07 -1.96
C ALA A 48 -19.12 -5.47 -1.87
N PHE A 49 -19.95 -4.92 -2.76
CA PHE A 49 -21.37 -5.23 -2.89
C PHE A 49 -21.62 -5.92 -4.23
N GLY A 50 -22.08 -7.17 -4.18
CA GLY A 50 -22.52 -7.91 -5.36
C GLY A 50 -24.01 -7.72 -5.65
N CYS A 51 -24.35 -7.45 -6.91
CA CYS A 51 -25.73 -7.44 -7.43
C CYS A 51 -25.80 -8.22 -8.75
N LEU A 52 -27.01 -8.46 -9.25
CA LEU A 52 -27.30 -9.09 -10.54
C LEU A 52 -26.62 -8.40 -11.74
N GLN A 53 -26.21 -7.14 -11.60
CA GLN A 53 -25.62 -6.32 -12.66
C GLN A 53 -24.10 -6.14 -12.54
N GLY A 54 -23.48 -6.62 -11.45
CA GLY A 54 -22.04 -6.49 -11.24
C GLY A 54 -21.65 -6.38 -9.76
N VAL A 55 -20.37 -6.08 -9.55
CA VAL A 55 -19.77 -5.82 -8.23
C VAL A 55 -19.38 -4.34 -8.15
N THR A 56 -19.78 -3.67 -7.07
CA THR A 56 -19.30 -2.32 -6.74
C THR A 56 -18.39 -2.41 -5.51
N VAL A 57 -17.20 -1.81 -5.58
CA VAL A 57 -16.28 -1.71 -4.46
C VAL A 57 -16.26 -0.27 -3.97
N LEU A 58 -16.59 -0.06 -2.69
CA LEU A 58 -16.37 1.20 -2.00
C LEU A 58 -15.01 1.10 -1.31
N ARG A 59 -14.06 1.87 -1.84
CA ARG A 59 -12.68 1.88 -1.35
C ARG A 59 -12.60 2.61 -0.03
N ASN A 60 -11.93 2.01 0.94
CA ASN A 60 -11.59 2.68 2.20
C ASN A 60 -10.14 3.16 2.15
N ILE A 61 -9.92 4.27 1.44
CA ILE A 61 -8.62 4.95 1.33
C ILE A 61 -8.17 5.54 2.70
N GLY A 62 -9.00 5.45 3.75
CA GLY A 62 -8.83 6.20 5.00
C GLY A 62 -8.03 5.50 6.10
N VAL A 63 -6.96 4.76 5.79
CA VAL A 63 -6.14 4.16 6.87
C VAL A 63 -4.65 4.02 6.59
N ASP A 64 -4.09 4.64 5.54
CA ASP A 64 -2.64 4.81 5.58
C ASP A 64 -2.29 5.81 6.68
N PRO A 65 -1.39 5.42 7.61
CA PRO A 65 -0.95 6.31 8.66
C PRO A 65 -0.42 7.62 8.07
N GLN A 66 -0.66 8.73 8.76
CA GLN A 66 -0.04 9.98 8.33
C GLN A 66 1.48 9.86 8.45
N PHE A 67 2.19 10.45 7.50
CA PHE A 67 3.64 10.47 7.49
C PHE A 67 4.17 11.78 6.93
N VAL A 68 5.47 11.98 7.07
CA VAL A 68 6.23 13.04 6.41
C VAL A 68 7.20 12.36 5.46
N ARG A 69 7.12 12.66 4.17
CA ARG A 69 8.04 12.11 3.18
C ARG A 69 9.45 12.61 3.46
N GLY A 70 10.38 11.68 3.63
CA GLY A 70 11.75 11.92 4.07
C GLY A 70 12.02 11.69 5.56
N ASP A 71 10.98 11.51 6.40
CA ASP A 71 11.10 11.16 7.82
C ASP A 71 10.87 9.66 8.00
N ASN A 72 11.94 8.87 7.86
CA ASN A 72 11.83 7.42 7.90
C ASN A 72 11.94 6.84 9.30
N ASN A 73 12.42 7.64 10.25
CA ASN A 73 12.58 7.25 11.64
C ASN A 73 11.36 7.63 12.51
N GLY A 74 10.44 8.45 11.97
CA GLY A 74 9.18 8.88 12.58
C GLY A 74 9.34 9.92 13.68
N ASP A 75 10.42 10.71 13.67
CA ASP A 75 10.71 11.73 14.69
C ASP A 75 10.19 13.13 14.33
N GLN A 76 9.49 13.26 13.21
CA GLN A 76 8.91 14.48 12.63
C GLN A 76 9.94 15.51 12.15
N SER A 77 11.20 15.12 12.05
CA SER A 77 12.27 15.92 11.48
C SER A 77 12.85 15.18 10.28
N ILE A 78 13.09 15.92 9.19
CA ILE A 78 13.79 15.36 8.03
C ILE A 78 15.26 15.78 8.16
N ASP A 79 16.13 14.84 8.51
CA ASP A 79 17.54 15.12 8.76
C ASP A 79 18.50 14.01 8.27
N LEU A 80 19.77 14.11 8.66
CA LEU A 80 20.82 13.18 8.22
C LEU A 80 20.59 11.76 8.76
N THR A 81 19.92 11.62 9.90
CA THR A 81 19.63 10.32 10.51
C THR A 81 18.68 9.51 9.65
N ASP A 82 17.75 10.16 8.94
CA ASP A 82 16.90 9.50 7.95
C ASP A 82 17.73 8.94 6.80
N GLY A 83 18.60 9.76 6.20
CA GLY A 83 19.46 9.30 5.10
C GLY A 83 20.37 8.13 5.50
N ILE A 84 20.91 8.15 6.72
CA ILE A 84 21.72 7.05 7.25
C ILE A 84 20.86 5.80 7.50
N GLY A 85 19.67 5.98 8.08
CA GLY A 85 18.73 4.88 8.35
C GLY A 85 18.32 4.14 7.09
N LEU A 86 18.02 4.88 6.01
CA LEU A 86 17.68 4.28 4.71
C LEU A 86 18.87 3.54 4.08
N LEU A 87 20.07 4.09 4.16
CA LEU A 87 21.27 3.40 3.66
C LEU A 87 21.58 2.13 4.47
N ASP A 88 21.35 2.14 5.78
CA ASP A 88 21.48 0.94 6.63
C ASP A 88 20.39 -0.09 6.30
N TYR A 89 19.18 0.33 5.96
CA TYR A 89 18.13 -0.56 5.45
C TYR A 89 18.56 -1.28 4.16
N LEU A 90 19.11 -0.52 3.21
CA LEU A 90 19.45 -1.04 1.87
C LEU A 90 20.72 -1.89 1.83
N PHE A 91 21.74 -1.52 2.62
CA PHE A 91 23.08 -2.13 2.53
C PHE A 91 23.63 -2.62 3.88
N GLY A 92 22.99 -2.25 4.98
CA GLY A 92 23.45 -2.57 6.32
C GLY A 92 23.19 -4.02 6.72
N SER A 93 23.95 -4.47 7.71
CA SER A 93 23.78 -5.81 8.31
C SER A 93 22.76 -5.81 9.45
N SER A 94 22.42 -4.63 9.98
CA SER A 94 21.50 -4.42 11.10
C SER A 94 20.03 -4.57 10.71
N GLY A 95 19.70 -4.34 9.43
CA GLY A 95 18.33 -4.40 8.94
C GLY A 95 17.43 -3.34 9.57
N GLY A 96 17.96 -2.13 9.81
CA GLY A 96 17.15 -0.99 10.27
C GLY A 96 15.96 -0.82 9.33
N THR A 97 14.76 -1.15 9.79
CA THR A 97 13.56 -1.12 8.95
C THR A 97 12.93 0.27 9.10
N PRO A 98 12.60 0.97 8.00
CA PRO A 98 11.88 2.24 8.07
C PRO A 98 10.58 2.10 8.88
N VAL A 99 10.28 3.12 9.69
CA VAL A 99 9.02 3.19 10.45
C VAL A 99 7.83 3.27 9.51
N CYS A 100 7.99 4.06 8.45
CA CYS A 100 7.12 4.04 7.29
C CYS A 100 7.96 3.86 6.02
N ALA A 101 7.57 2.91 5.16
CA ALA A 101 8.25 2.67 3.91
C ALA A 101 7.91 3.75 2.87
N ASP A 102 6.67 4.26 2.84
CA ASP A 102 6.30 5.41 1.98
C ASP A 102 7.07 6.69 2.36
N ALA A 103 7.38 6.87 3.65
CA ALA A 103 8.20 7.99 4.09
C ALA A 103 9.66 7.88 3.63
N ALA A 104 10.14 6.64 3.43
CA ALA A 104 11.49 6.38 2.93
C ALA A 104 11.59 6.44 1.39
N ASP A 105 10.46 6.33 0.67
CA ASP A 105 10.36 6.53 -0.77
C ASP A 105 10.28 8.03 -1.07
N PHE A 106 11.44 8.62 -1.31
CA PHE A 106 11.59 10.07 -1.36
C PHE A 106 11.15 10.63 -2.71
N ASP A 107 11.23 9.85 -3.78
CA ASP A 107 10.78 10.26 -5.11
C ASP A 107 9.39 9.74 -5.50
N ASP A 108 8.74 9.00 -4.59
CA ASP A 108 7.36 8.51 -4.71
C ASP A 108 7.18 7.60 -5.93
N ASN A 109 8.13 6.69 -6.14
CA ASN A 109 8.14 5.81 -7.30
C ASN A 109 7.60 4.39 -7.01
N GLY A 110 7.27 4.10 -5.75
CA GLY A 110 6.77 2.82 -5.25
C GLY A 110 7.88 1.79 -4.95
N THR A 111 9.14 2.19 -4.98
CA THR A 111 10.29 1.30 -4.74
C THR A 111 11.35 1.97 -3.89
N LEU A 112 11.78 1.28 -2.82
CA LEU A 112 12.89 1.74 -1.99
C LEU A 112 14.24 1.34 -2.57
N ASP A 113 15.00 2.33 -3.02
CA ASP A 113 16.34 2.12 -3.56
C ASP A 113 17.34 3.24 -3.21
N LEU A 114 18.54 3.19 -3.81
CA LEU A 114 19.61 4.15 -3.52
C LEU A 114 19.27 5.57 -4.02
N GLY A 115 18.40 5.69 -5.03
CA GLY A 115 17.90 6.95 -5.56
C GLY A 115 17.23 7.80 -4.49
N ASP A 116 16.38 7.18 -3.66
CA ASP A 116 15.71 7.83 -2.52
C ASP A 116 16.71 8.47 -1.57
N ALA A 117 17.72 7.72 -1.16
CA ALA A 117 18.75 8.21 -0.24
C ALA A 117 19.56 9.36 -0.86
N VAL A 118 19.87 9.28 -2.16
CA VAL A 118 20.60 10.34 -2.87
C VAL A 118 19.77 11.62 -2.98
N LEU A 119 18.47 11.49 -3.26
CA LEU A 119 17.57 12.63 -3.39
C LEU A 119 17.29 13.29 -2.04
N LEU A 120 17.08 12.50 -0.98
CA LEU A 120 16.93 13.00 0.39
C LEU A 120 18.17 13.80 0.83
N LEU A 121 19.37 13.22 0.68
CA LEU A 121 20.63 13.91 1.02
C LEU A 121 20.88 15.13 0.12
N GLY A 122 20.52 15.03 -1.16
CA GLY A 122 20.57 16.15 -2.10
C GLY A 122 19.66 17.30 -1.68
N TRP A 123 18.45 17.00 -1.19
CA TRP A 123 17.54 17.99 -0.64
C TRP A 123 18.09 18.66 0.63
N LEU A 124 18.72 17.89 1.53
CA LEU A 124 19.31 18.40 2.77
C LEU A 124 20.50 19.33 2.55
N PHE A 125 21.39 19.02 1.60
CA PHE A 125 22.69 19.68 1.49
C PHE A 125 22.88 20.56 0.25
N ILE A 126 22.05 20.42 -0.78
CA ILE A 126 22.19 21.20 -2.03
C ILE A 126 21.08 22.27 -2.07
N PRO A 127 21.44 23.56 -1.96
CA PRO A 127 20.46 24.63 -2.07
C PRO A 127 19.75 24.63 -3.42
N GLY A 128 18.42 24.66 -3.41
CA GLY A 128 17.59 24.69 -4.62
C GLY A 128 17.27 23.31 -5.20
N SER A 129 17.60 22.22 -4.51
CA SER A 129 17.11 20.87 -4.83
C SER A 129 15.58 20.80 -4.83
N LEU A 130 15.05 19.87 -5.64
CA LEU A 130 13.62 19.62 -5.74
C LEU A 130 13.10 19.07 -4.40
N ALA A 131 12.01 19.66 -3.90
CA ALA A 131 11.28 19.11 -2.77
C ALA A 131 10.53 17.84 -3.21
N PRO A 132 10.41 16.83 -2.35
CA PRO A 132 9.75 15.60 -2.72
C PRO A 132 8.22 15.83 -2.83
N PRO A 133 7.47 14.89 -3.44
CA PRO A 133 6.02 14.94 -3.48
C PRO A 133 5.39 15.00 -2.08
N ALA A 134 4.13 15.43 -2.01
CA ALA A 134 3.39 15.37 -0.76
C ALA A 134 3.32 13.91 -0.24
N PRO A 135 3.24 13.67 1.08
CA PRO A 135 3.12 14.63 2.18
C PRO A 135 4.47 15.19 2.66
N PHE A 136 4.73 16.47 2.39
CA PHE A 136 5.97 17.16 2.75
C PHE A 136 5.73 18.68 2.81
N PRO A 137 6.38 19.45 3.71
CA PRO A 137 7.23 19.02 4.81
C PRO A 137 6.44 18.71 6.09
N SER A 138 5.12 18.84 6.04
CA SER A 138 4.24 18.59 7.17
C SER A 138 3.58 17.24 7.05
N CYS A 139 3.30 16.67 8.22
CA CYS A 139 2.57 15.41 8.36
C CYS A 139 1.26 15.46 7.56
N GLY A 140 1.00 14.41 6.79
CA GLY A 140 -0.19 14.34 5.97
C GLY A 140 -0.48 12.93 5.48
N LEU A 141 -1.63 12.80 4.85
CA LEU A 141 -1.97 11.62 4.05
C LEU A 141 -1.40 11.82 2.64
N SER A 142 -0.89 10.75 2.05
CA SER A 142 -0.72 10.74 0.60
C SER A 142 -2.04 10.40 -0.09
N THR A 143 -2.21 10.95 -1.30
CA THR A 143 -3.27 10.52 -2.23
C THR A 143 -2.67 9.88 -3.47
N ASP A 144 -1.33 9.75 -3.55
CA ASP A 144 -0.69 9.05 -4.65
C ASP A 144 -0.92 7.55 -4.53
N THR A 145 -1.01 6.91 -5.68
CA THR A 145 -1.18 5.47 -5.80
C THR A 145 0.12 4.68 -5.62
N SER A 146 1.28 5.32 -5.76
CA SER A 146 2.61 4.72 -5.52
C SER A 146 2.87 4.46 -4.03
N ASP A 147 2.41 5.35 -3.14
CA ASP A 147 2.47 5.18 -1.68
C ASP A 147 1.49 4.13 -1.14
N LEU A 148 0.87 3.34 -2.02
CA LEU A 148 -0.09 2.30 -1.63
C LEU A 148 0.53 0.90 -1.65
N ASP A 149 1.73 0.76 -2.22
CA ASP A 149 2.43 -0.53 -2.37
C ASP A 149 3.44 -0.81 -1.23
N LEU A 150 4.05 0.25 -0.66
CA LEU A 150 5.06 0.15 0.39
C LEU A 150 4.43 0.22 1.79
N GLY A 151 3.54 1.19 2.01
CA GLY A 151 2.72 1.34 3.22
C GLY A 151 3.48 1.85 4.45
N CYS A 152 2.73 2.38 5.42
CA CYS A 152 3.25 2.67 6.76
C CYS A 152 2.72 1.65 7.79
N ILE A 153 3.63 1.03 8.56
CA ILE A 153 3.25 0.07 9.61
C ILE A 153 2.76 0.80 10.88
N THR A 154 3.26 2.02 11.08
CA THR A 154 2.86 2.93 12.15
C THR A 154 2.78 4.36 11.63
N PRO A 155 1.93 5.21 12.21
CA PRO A 155 1.96 6.64 11.93
C PRO A 155 3.35 7.19 12.22
N GLY A 156 3.97 7.82 11.22
CA GLY A 156 5.20 8.61 11.39
C GLY A 156 4.92 9.94 12.09
N CYS A 157 3.62 10.23 12.28
CA CYS A 157 3.03 11.32 13.01
C CYS A 157 1.56 10.95 13.32
#